data_AF-A0A1M6NI27-F1
#
_entry.id   AF-A0A1M6NI27-F1
#
_cell.length_a   1.000
_cell.length_b   1.000
_cell.length_c   1.000
_cell.angle_alpha   90.00
_cell.angle_beta   90.00
_cell.angle_gamma   90.00
#
_symmetry.space_group_name_H-M   'P 1'
#
loop_
_entity.id
_entity.type
_entity.pdbx_description
1 polymer ?
#
loop_
_entity_poly.entity_id
_entity_poly.type
_entity_poly.pdbx_seq_one_letter_code
_entity_poly.pdbx_strand_id
1 'polypeptide(L)'
;MAGNRSFKDYVDGRFYNEIFSAIQTYATDNCEDLDLRLYRVQNIGGIELSDIEVKFVSVNDLPDMKIEFDVAVEAEFEVRESNHRYDESENCRQWFMLECSGDLDCNLDDFSISSITEYTSKNKQPKPMSDSLVPIIHKEQLESVVTDFLRRHYPEALKTPMAVEPQVLAEKMGLTVEMREITKDFSVFGQIYFHDCDAEFYDEDSDEMVQTRVNARTIIVDPKAYFLRNLGSVNNTIVHECVHWDQHRKAFELERLYNSSVTRIKCQVVGGIKDNTRDATDWMEWQANALAPKIQMPLAMFKTQAFKFIKQFRTELGTSELIDVMEPVIDALATFFSVSRTAAKIRMIDAGYEEAIGTFTFIDGRYVKPHRFKKGALERNQTFSIGAEDAAIQSITNPEMAALVRDGSYIYVDSHFVLNHPKYITQDIFGQTVLTDYARTHMEECCLVFELSVKSGCRERYYTECFLNRDKTSNIDFDIKYCNGFEYAAPEKKAQLLAETIAEEMRIYNELPNSYTSSLKIVRKWKKVTYNELADEIMVNERTIRRIVNGEEPGSINSIVLICLGLHLPPKISNHIISNSPFSLNFNNNSHIWYDFALTHLYPKSMDEIRKFLQEHGAEPL
;
A
#
# COMPACT_ATOMS: atom_id res chain seq x y z
N MET A 1 3.58 -17.94 -17.91
CA MET A 1 4.26 -17.62 -16.64
C MET A 1 5.70 -18.01 -16.85
N ALA A 2 6.61 -17.06 -16.79
CA ALA A 2 8.03 -17.37 -16.86
C ALA A 2 8.37 -18.25 -15.65
N GLY A 3 9.16 -19.30 -15.83
CA GLY A 3 9.79 -19.97 -14.69
C GLY A 3 10.87 -19.07 -14.11
N ASN A 4 11.33 -19.35 -12.89
CA ASN A 4 12.59 -18.78 -12.42
C ASN A 4 13.73 -19.34 -13.30
N ARG A 5 14.05 -18.65 -14.40
CA ARG A 5 15.18 -18.96 -15.28
C ARG A 5 16.36 -18.09 -14.89
N SER A 6 17.50 -18.76 -14.78
CA SER A 6 18.77 -18.16 -14.40
C SER A 6 19.61 -17.93 -15.65
N PHE A 7 19.95 -16.68 -15.93
CA PHE A 7 20.88 -16.35 -17.00
C PHE A 7 22.27 -16.92 -16.71
N LYS A 8 22.66 -16.95 -15.43
CA LYS A 8 23.88 -17.62 -14.99
C LYS A 8 23.89 -19.10 -15.38
N ASP A 9 22.82 -19.84 -15.10
CA ASP A 9 22.73 -21.26 -15.51
C ASP A 9 22.71 -21.42 -17.04
N TYR A 10 22.17 -20.44 -17.77
CA TYR A 10 22.19 -20.45 -19.23
C TYR A 10 23.61 -20.33 -19.78
N VAL A 11 24.38 -19.37 -19.25
CA VAL A 11 25.79 -19.16 -19.61
C VAL A 11 26.62 -20.37 -19.24
N ASP A 12 26.44 -20.91 -18.02
CA ASP A 12 27.15 -22.08 -17.52
C ASP A 12 26.88 -23.33 -18.37
N GLY A 13 25.65 -23.52 -18.86
CA GLY A 13 25.33 -24.64 -19.74
C GLY A 13 25.76 -24.44 -21.19
N ARG A 14 25.47 -23.28 -21.78
CA ARG A 14 25.60 -23.04 -23.23
C ARG A 14 27.02 -22.68 -23.65
N PHE A 15 27.71 -21.84 -22.88
CA PHE A 15 29.00 -21.24 -23.26
C PHE A 15 30.19 -21.81 -22.47
N TYR A 16 29.99 -22.94 -21.77
CA TYR A 16 31.03 -23.58 -20.97
C TYR A 16 32.31 -23.81 -21.76
N ASN A 17 32.22 -24.40 -22.96
CA ASN A 17 33.40 -24.78 -23.74
C ASN A 17 34.16 -23.57 -24.28
N GLU A 18 33.43 -22.52 -24.69
CA GLU A 18 33.97 -21.26 -25.16
C GLU A 18 34.72 -20.54 -24.03
N ILE A 19 34.13 -20.48 -22.84
CA ILE A 19 34.75 -19.90 -21.64
C ILE A 19 35.98 -20.71 -21.22
N PHE A 20 35.86 -22.04 -21.18
CA PHE A 20 36.96 -22.95 -20.84
C PHE A 20 38.15 -22.73 -21.78
N SER A 21 37.89 -22.73 -23.09
CA SER A 21 38.93 -22.52 -24.11
C SER A 21 39.59 -21.16 -23.96
N ALA A 22 38.80 -20.11 -23.72
CA ALA A 22 39.31 -18.75 -23.56
C ALA A 22 40.19 -18.59 -22.31
N ILE A 23 39.79 -19.19 -21.17
CA ILE A 23 40.59 -19.19 -19.95
C ILE A 23 41.88 -19.99 -20.14
N GLN A 24 41.82 -21.18 -20.78
CA GLN A 24 43.02 -21.97 -21.07
C GLN A 24 44.02 -21.17 -21.92
N THR A 25 43.55 -20.52 -23.00
CA THR A 25 44.40 -19.68 -23.85
C THR A 25 45.01 -18.54 -23.04
N TYR A 26 44.18 -17.79 -22.30
CA TYR A 26 44.66 -16.69 -21.46
C TYR A 26 45.71 -17.14 -20.45
N ALA A 27 45.46 -18.25 -19.75
CA ALA A 27 46.36 -18.76 -18.72
C ALA A 27 47.69 -19.26 -19.31
N THR A 28 47.66 -19.82 -20.53
CA THR A 28 48.87 -20.25 -21.24
C THR A 28 49.71 -19.04 -21.68
N ASP A 29 49.07 -18.00 -22.20
CA ASP A 29 49.73 -16.81 -22.72
C ASP A 29 50.29 -15.89 -21.62
N ASN A 30 49.72 -15.93 -20.41
CA ASN A 30 50.08 -15.07 -19.28
C ASN A 30 50.60 -15.86 -18.06
N CYS A 31 51.12 -17.08 -18.27
CA CYS A 31 51.45 -18.00 -17.18
C CYS A 31 52.49 -17.45 -16.18
N GLU A 32 53.39 -16.57 -16.61
CA GLU A 32 54.41 -15.93 -15.76
C GLU A 32 53.85 -14.80 -14.88
N ASP A 33 52.73 -14.19 -15.29
CA ASP A 33 52.14 -13.01 -14.64
C ASP A 33 50.97 -13.36 -13.70
N LEU A 34 50.44 -14.59 -13.76
CA LEU A 34 49.35 -15.04 -12.90
C LEU A 34 49.79 -15.19 -11.43
N ASP A 35 49.04 -14.63 -10.50
CA ASP A 35 49.27 -14.78 -9.05
C ASP A 35 48.78 -16.16 -8.53
N LEU A 36 49.41 -17.23 -9.00
CA LEU A 36 49.07 -18.60 -8.59
C LEU A 36 49.72 -18.95 -7.25
N ARG A 37 48.89 -19.37 -6.28
CA ARG A 37 49.37 -19.84 -4.97
C ARG A 37 49.90 -21.27 -5.06
N LEU A 38 51.16 -21.40 -5.45
CA LEU A 38 51.87 -22.67 -5.58
C LEU A 38 52.85 -22.86 -4.42
N TYR A 39 52.96 -24.09 -3.89
CA TYR A 39 53.83 -24.43 -2.78
C TYR A 39 54.89 -25.49 -3.15
N ARG A 40 54.61 -26.32 -4.15
CA ARG A 40 55.47 -27.44 -4.61
C ARG A 40 56.16 -27.12 -5.92
N VAL A 41 55.49 -26.40 -6.82
CA VAL A 41 56.05 -25.96 -8.10
C VAL A 41 56.76 -24.62 -7.92
N GLN A 42 58.05 -24.57 -8.27
CA GLN A 42 58.89 -23.37 -8.19
C GLN A 42 58.99 -22.64 -9.54
N ASN A 43 59.04 -23.37 -10.66
CA ASN A 43 59.05 -22.77 -12.00
C ASN A 43 58.02 -23.45 -12.90
N ILE A 44 57.05 -22.67 -13.38
CA ILE A 44 55.95 -23.16 -14.22
C ILE A 44 56.50 -23.61 -15.57
N GLY A 45 56.40 -24.91 -15.87
CA GLY A 45 56.74 -25.50 -17.17
C GLY A 45 55.53 -25.74 -18.07
N GLY A 46 54.35 -25.80 -17.47
CA GLY A 46 53.07 -25.93 -18.18
C GLY A 46 51.90 -25.73 -17.23
N ILE A 47 50.81 -25.18 -17.76
CA ILE A 47 49.56 -24.95 -17.05
C ILE A 47 48.41 -25.53 -17.88
N GLU A 48 47.64 -26.43 -17.27
CA GLU A 48 46.52 -27.11 -17.91
C GLU A 48 45.26 -26.90 -17.07
N LEU A 49 44.22 -26.36 -17.69
CA LEU A 49 42.91 -26.15 -17.08
C LEU A 49 42.21 -27.51 -16.96
N SER A 50 41.77 -27.84 -15.75
CA SER A 50 41.09 -29.10 -15.43
C SER A 50 39.57 -28.95 -15.45
N ASP A 51 39.06 -27.86 -14.86
CA ASP A 51 37.63 -27.57 -14.76
C ASP A 51 37.41 -26.07 -14.58
N ILE A 52 36.20 -25.61 -14.85
CA ILE A 52 35.72 -24.27 -14.54
C ILE A 52 34.35 -24.32 -13.87
N GLU A 53 34.10 -23.39 -12.96
CA GLU A 53 32.78 -23.18 -12.38
C GLU A 53 32.36 -21.72 -12.52
N VAL A 54 31.25 -21.46 -13.20
CA VAL A 54 30.66 -20.12 -13.23
C VAL A 54 30.06 -19.81 -11.85
N LYS A 55 30.63 -18.83 -11.16
CA LYS A 55 30.18 -18.44 -9.81
C LYS A 55 29.01 -17.48 -9.84
N PHE A 56 29.08 -16.43 -10.66
CA PHE A 56 27.98 -15.50 -10.87
C PHE A 56 28.13 -14.75 -12.20
N VAL A 57 26.99 -14.28 -12.72
CA VAL A 57 26.93 -13.42 -13.91
C VAL A 57 26.30 -12.09 -13.52
N SER A 58 26.92 -10.98 -13.91
CA SER A 58 26.40 -9.62 -13.68
C SER A 58 26.06 -8.99 -15.01
N VAL A 59 24.77 -8.77 -15.27
CA VAL A 59 24.29 -8.30 -16.58
C VAL A 59 24.03 -6.80 -16.57
N ASN A 60 24.40 -6.14 -17.66
CA ASN A 60 24.11 -4.74 -17.93
C ASN A 60 23.29 -4.59 -19.22
N ASP A 61 22.27 -3.74 -19.13
CA ASP A 61 21.34 -3.47 -20.20
C ASP A 61 21.94 -2.57 -21.30
N LEU A 62 21.93 -3.04 -22.55
CA LEU A 62 22.26 -2.25 -23.74
C LEU A 62 21.01 -1.97 -24.61
N PRO A 63 21.07 -1.01 -25.55
CA PRO A 63 19.95 -0.75 -26.47
C PRO A 63 19.49 -2.00 -27.23
N ASP A 64 18.22 -2.00 -27.63
CA ASP A 64 17.56 -3.12 -28.32
C ASP A 64 17.60 -4.42 -27.50
N MET A 65 17.99 -5.54 -28.11
CA MET A 65 18.04 -6.86 -27.45
C MET A 65 19.45 -7.28 -27.04
N LYS A 66 20.41 -6.36 -27.14
CA LYS A 66 21.81 -6.58 -26.76
C LYS A 66 22.00 -6.53 -25.25
N ILE A 67 22.95 -7.32 -24.77
CA ILE A 67 23.40 -7.32 -23.38
C ILE A 67 24.92 -7.37 -23.34
N GLU A 68 25.49 -6.69 -22.35
CA GLU A 68 26.85 -6.97 -21.89
C GLU A 68 26.76 -7.60 -20.51
N PHE A 69 27.68 -8.50 -20.21
CA PHE A 69 27.65 -9.20 -18.93
C PHE A 69 29.03 -9.67 -18.53
N ASP A 70 29.29 -9.58 -17.23
CA ASP A 70 30.52 -10.03 -16.62
C ASP A 70 30.31 -11.45 -16.06
N VAL A 71 31.16 -12.39 -16.45
CA VAL A 71 31.15 -13.77 -15.96
C VAL A 71 32.31 -13.97 -15.00
N ALA A 72 32.00 -14.19 -13.72
CA ALA A 72 32.99 -14.56 -12.72
C ALA A 72 33.15 -16.09 -12.70
N VAL A 73 34.36 -16.56 -12.97
CA VAL A 73 34.68 -17.99 -13.13
C VAL A 73 35.76 -18.39 -12.15
N GLU A 74 35.55 -19.47 -11.41
CA GLU A 74 36.62 -20.16 -10.69
C GLU A 74 37.20 -21.23 -11.62
N ALA A 75 38.50 -21.15 -11.90
CA ALA A 75 39.22 -22.08 -12.73
C ALA A 75 40.12 -22.97 -11.87
N GLU A 76 40.09 -24.28 -12.12
CA GLU A 76 40.99 -25.25 -11.51
C GLU A 76 42.11 -25.61 -12.49
N PHE A 77 43.36 -25.38 -12.11
CA PHE A 77 44.53 -25.69 -12.94
C PHE A 77 45.35 -26.81 -12.34
N GLU A 78 45.89 -27.66 -13.20
CA GLU A 78 47.05 -28.52 -12.94
C GLU A 78 48.30 -27.81 -13.47
N VAL A 79 49.21 -27.45 -12.56
CA VAL A 79 50.47 -26.77 -12.89
C VAL A 79 51.62 -27.76 -12.76
N ARG A 80 52.47 -27.84 -13.79
CA ARG A 80 53.62 -28.75 -13.84
C ARG A 80 54.94 -28.01 -13.75
N GLU A 81 55.90 -28.57 -13.02
CA GLU A 81 57.25 -28.04 -12.89
C GLU A 81 58.04 -28.18 -14.20
N SER A 82 58.76 -27.12 -14.58
CA SER A 82 59.62 -27.11 -15.78
C SER A 82 60.82 -28.08 -15.70
N ASN A 83 61.29 -28.36 -14.49
CA ASN A 83 62.45 -29.20 -14.23
C ASN A 83 62.07 -30.70 -14.20
N HIS A 84 62.42 -31.42 -15.27
CA HIS A 84 62.13 -32.84 -15.51
C HIS A 84 62.81 -33.84 -14.55
N ARG A 85 63.43 -33.35 -13.46
CA ARG A 85 64.09 -34.21 -12.46
C ARG A 85 63.16 -34.70 -11.35
N TYR A 86 62.00 -34.06 -11.17
CA TYR A 86 61.11 -34.34 -10.04
C TYR A 86 59.63 -34.61 -10.40
N ASP A 87 59.18 -34.43 -11.65
CA ASP A 87 57.78 -34.69 -12.10
C ASP A 87 56.71 -34.24 -11.08
N GLU A 88 56.91 -33.07 -10.47
CA GLU A 88 55.96 -32.51 -9.50
C GLU A 88 54.87 -31.73 -10.24
N SER A 89 53.62 -31.96 -9.83
CA SER A 89 52.45 -31.20 -10.25
C SER A 89 51.66 -30.74 -9.02
N GLU A 90 51.00 -29.60 -9.17
CA GLU A 90 50.17 -29.02 -8.11
C GLU A 90 48.88 -28.46 -8.69
N ASN A 91 47.78 -28.73 -8.01
CA ASN A 91 46.48 -28.16 -8.37
C ASN A 91 46.28 -26.84 -7.64
N CYS A 92 45.88 -25.81 -8.37
CA CYS A 92 45.54 -24.51 -7.79
C CYS A 92 44.21 -24.00 -8.36
N ARG A 93 43.64 -23.01 -7.68
CA ARG A 93 42.41 -22.34 -8.09
C ARG A 93 42.68 -20.85 -8.28
N GLN A 94 42.16 -20.30 -9.36
CA GLN A 94 42.23 -18.86 -9.64
C GLN A 94 40.87 -18.38 -10.12
N TRP A 95 40.50 -17.16 -9.72
CA TRP A 95 39.26 -16.55 -10.15
C TRP A 95 39.53 -15.57 -11.29
N PHE A 96 38.73 -15.65 -12.34
CA PHE A 96 38.76 -14.73 -13.48
C PHE A 96 37.45 -13.98 -13.60
N MET A 97 37.53 -12.78 -14.18
CA MET A 97 36.40 -12.02 -14.67
C MET A 97 36.50 -11.93 -16.19
N LEU A 98 35.47 -12.38 -16.88
CA LEU A 98 35.34 -12.28 -18.33
C LEU A 98 34.28 -11.22 -18.64
N GLU A 99 34.63 -10.25 -19.47
CA GLU A 99 33.68 -9.30 -20.04
C GLU A 99 33.13 -9.89 -21.33
N CYS A 100 31.81 -10.08 -21.38
CA CYS A 100 31.13 -10.75 -22.48
C CYS A 100 30.02 -9.87 -23.06
N SER A 101 29.64 -10.16 -24.32
CA SER A 101 28.48 -9.53 -24.95
C SER A 101 27.76 -10.47 -25.91
N GLY A 102 26.48 -10.18 -26.17
CA GLY A 102 25.68 -10.87 -27.17
C GLY A 102 24.30 -10.25 -27.37
N ASP A 103 23.58 -10.72 -28.38
CA ASP A 103 22.24 -10.26 -28.76
C ASP A 103 21.18 -11.37 -28.55
N LEU A 104 20.14 -11.07 -27.77
CA LEU A 104 19.04 -12.00 -27.53
C LEU A 104 18.17 -12.23 -28.79
N ASP A 105 18.15 -11.30 -29.76
CA ASP A 105 17.41 -11.48 -31.00
C ASP A 105 17.99 -12.58 -31.89
N CYS A 106 19.29 -12.89 -31.74
CA CYS A 106 19.95 -14.02 -32.40
C CYS A 106 20.23 -15.20 -31.45
N ASN A 107 19.48 -15.30 -30.34
CA ASN A 107 19.65 -16.34 -29.32
C ASN A 107 21.07 -16.40 -28.72
N LEU A 108 21.79 -15.27 -28.68
CA LEU A 108 23.19 -15.18 -28.26
C LEU A 108 24.14 -16.06 -29.10
N ASP A 109 23.78 -16.33 -30.37
CA ASP A 109 24.66 -17.01 -31.33
C ASP A 109 25.91 -16.17 -31.66
N ASP A 110 25.87 -14.86 -31.37
CA ASP A 110 26.95 -13.90 -31.54
C ASP A 110 27.79 -13.67 -30.27
N PHE A 111 27.70 -14.59 -29.30
CA PHE A 111 28.45 -14.53 -28.04
C PHE A 111 29.93 -14.23 -28.28
N SER A 112 30.44 -13.24 -27.56
CA SER A 112 31.83 -12.82 -27.63
C SER A 112 32.39 -12.48 -26.26
N ILE A 113 33.66 -12.81 -26.06
CA ILE A 113 34.46 -12.45 -24.89
C ILE A 113 35.39 -11.31 -25.32
N SER A 114 35.22 -10.13 -24.73
CA SER A 114 36.02 -8.95 -25.07
C SER A 114 37.30 -8.86 -24.26
N SER A 115 37.28 -9.29 -23.00
CA SER A 115 38.44 -9.26 -22.12
C SER A 115 38.38 -10.34 -21.04
N ILE A 116 39.55 -10.71 -20.52
CA ILE A 116 39.72 -11.64 -19.40
C ILE A 116 40.71 -10.98 -18.43
N THR A 117 40.36 -10.95 -17.16
CA THR A 117 41.19 -10.36 -16.10
C THR A 117 41.14 -11.23 -14.85
N GLU A 118 42.15 -11.12 -13.98
CA GLU A 118 42.06 -11.73 -12.64
C GLU A 118 41.00 -11.03 -11.80
N TYR A 119 40.19 -11.82 -11.10
CA TYR A 119 39.08 -11.30 -10.33
C TYR A 119 39.59 -10.47 -9.13
N THR A 120 39.31 -9.17 -9.17
CA THR A 120 39.65 -8.26 -8.06
C THR A 120 38.42 -7.97 -7.18
N SER A 121 37.28 -7.65 -7.80
CA SER A 121 36.00 -7.39 -7.12
C SER A 121 34.83 -7.37 -8.12
N LYS A 122 33.59 -7.25 -7.62
CA LYS A 122 32.41 -7.08 -8.48
C LYS A 122 32.40 -5.70 -9.15
N ASN A 123 32.27 -5.67 -10.46
CA ASN A 123 32.04 -4.44 -11.22
C ASN A 123 30.62 -3.90 -10.96
N LYS A 124 30.50 -2.57 -10.87
CA LYS A 124 29.20 -1.90 -10.80
C LYS A 124 28.70 -1.63 -12.20
N GLN A 125 27.64 -2.33 -12.58
CA GLN A 125 26.98 -2.13 -13.86
C GLN A 125 26.16 -0.83 -13.86
N PRO A 126 26.21 0.00 -14.92
CA PRO A 126 25.44 1.24 -15.02
C PRO A 126 23.91 1.05 -15.05
N LYS A 127 23.44 -0.01 -15.70
CA LYS A 127 22.04 -0.43 -15.86
C LYS A 127 21.90 -1.93 -15.53
N PRO A 128 22.03 -2.28 -14.25
CA PRO A 128 22.09 -3.68 -13.84
C PRO A 128 20.75 -4.38 -14.05
N MET A 129 20.81 -5.67 -14.40
CA MET A 129 19.66 -6.55 -14.51
C MET A 129 19.76 -7.71 -13.51
N SER A 130 18.63 -8.31 -13.14
CA SER A 130 18.65 -9.56 -12.36
C SER A 130 19.13 -10.74 -13.19
N ASP A 131 19.33 -11.85 -12.50
CA ASP A 131 19.62 -13.13 -13.13
C ASP A 131 18.52 -13.61 -14.09
N SER A 132 17.28 -13.12 -13.97
CA SER A 132 16.20 -13.39 -14.93
C SER A 132 16.04 -12.30 -15.99
N LEU A 133 17.08 -11.46 -16.19
CA LEU A 133 17.09 -10.33 -17.12
C LEU A 133 15.92 -9.34 -16.93
N VAL A 134 15.49 -9.13 -15.69
CA VAL A 134 14.57 -8.04 -15.35
C VAL A 134 15.40 -6.83 -14.89
N PRO A 135 15.18 -5.61 -15.42
CA PRO A 135 15.94 -4.42 -15.02
C PRO A 135 15.87 -4.16 -13.51
N ILE A 136 17.00 -3.80 -12.85
CA ILE A 136 16.99 -3.41 -11.44
C ILE A 136 16.60 -1.95 -11.30
N ILE A 137 15.32 -1.71 -10.98
CA ILE A 137 14.76 -0.37 -10.74
C ILE A 137 14.42 -0.20 -9.26
N HIS A 138 15.08 0.75 -8.61
CA HIS A 138 14.76 1.19 -7.25
C HIS A 138 13.66 2.25 -7.25
N LYS A 139 12.98 2.39 -6.12
CA LYS A 139 11.83 3.30 -5.96
C LYS A 139 12.20 4.76 -6.25
N GLU A 140 13.41 5.17 -5.89
CA GLU A 140 13.94 6.51 -6.10
C GLU A 140 14.21 6.80 -7.58
N GLN A 141 14.32 5.76 -8.41
CA GLN A 141 14.60 5.85 -9.85
C GLN A 141 13.32 5.85 -10.71
N LEU A 142 12.14 5.57 -10.13
CA LEU A 142 10.89 5.46 -10.89
C LEU A 142 10.60 6.70 -11.75
N GLU A 143 10.75 7.90 -11.20
CA GLU A 143 10.49 9.15 -11.96
C GLU A 143 11.52 9.38 -13.08
N SER A 144 12.78 8.94 -12.90
CA SER A 144 13.78 9.03 -13.98
C SER A 144 13.48 8.04 -15.11
N VAL A 145 13.04 6.83 -14.77
CA VAL A 145 12.61 5.82 -15.75
C VAL A 145 11.39 6.30 -16.52
N VAL A 146 10.38 6.84 -15.84
CA VAL A 146 9.20 7.45 -16.47
C VAL A 146 9.58 8.58 -17.43
N THR A 147 10.52 9.44 -17.02
CA THR A 147 10.99 10.55 -17.86
C THR A 147 11.71 10.05 -19.11
N ASP A 148 12.54 9.02 -18.98
CA ASP A 148 13.23 8.39 -20.13
C ASP A 148 12.22 7.75 -21.09
N PHE A 149 11.28 6.95 -20.56
CA PHE A 149 10.20 6.32 -21.32
C PHE A 149 9.41 7.36 -22.13
N LEU A 150 8.94 8.43 -21.48
CA LEU A 150 8.17 9.48 -22.15
C LEU A 150 9.02 10.27 -23.14
N ARG A 151 10.32 10.46 -22.90
CA ARG A 151 11.19 11.14 -23.86
C ARG A 151 11.30 10.37 -25.18
N ARG A 152 11.31 9.04 -25.13
CA ARG A 152 11.39 8.16 -26.30
C ARG A 152 10.04 8.05 -27.02
N HIS A 153 8.94 7.92 -26.28
CA HIS A 153 7.65 7.50 -26.85
C HIS A 153 6.57 8.59 -26.85
N TYR A 154 6.65 9.61 -25.98
CA TYR A 154 5.62 10.66 -25.85
C TYR A 154 6.18 11.99 -25.29
N PRO A 155 7.15 12.63 -25.97
CA PRO A 155 7.92 13.74 -25.39
C PRO A 155 7.11 15.02 -25.14
N GLU A 156 5.97 15.19 -25.80
CA GLU A 156 5.08 16.33 -25.59
C GLU A 156 4.46 16.35 -24.18
N ALA A 157 4.23 15.18 -23.57
CA ALA A 157 3.69 15.06 -22.21
C ALA A 157 4.68 15.51 -21.12
N LEU A 158 5.95 15.77 -21.49
CA LEU A 158 6.94 16.36 -20.59
C LEU A 158 7.00 17.89 -20.69
N LYS A 159 6.36 18.49 -21.69
CA LYS A 159 6.47 19.94 -21.98
C LYS A 159 5.28 20.73 -21.48
N THR A 160 4.08 20.19 -21.65
CA THR A 160 2.82 20.83 -21.28
C THR A 160 1.89 19.84 -20.60
N PRO A 161 1.10 20.24 -19.59
CA PRO A 161 0.11 19.35 -19.00
C PRO A 161 -0.90 18.87 -20.03
N MET A 162 -1.04 17.55 -20.14
CA MET A 162 -1.97 16.86 -21.02
C MET A 162 -2.18 15.42 -20.55
N ALA A 163 -3.29 14.81 -20.97
CA ALA A 163 -3.46 13.37 -20.87
C ALA A 163 -2.49 12.65 -21.81
N VAL A 164 -1.97 11.51 -21.35
CA VAL A 164 -1.27 10.56 -22.22
C VAL A 164 -2.31 9.59 -22.74
N GLU A 165 -2.67 9.72 -24.02
CA GLU A 165 -3.63 8.84 -24.67
C GLU A 165 -3.01 7.45 -24.87
N PRO A 166 -3.50 6.40 -24.19
CA PRO A 166 -2.82 5.09 -24.17
C PRO A 166 -2.71 4.42 -25.54
N GLN A 167 -3.74 4.56 -26.38
CA GLN A 167 -3.73 4.02 -27.74
C GLN A 167 -2.67 4.71 -28.59
N VAL A 168 -2.57 6.05 -28.51
CA VAL A 168 -1.53 6.82 -29.23
C VAL A 168 -0.14 6.48 -28.72
N LEU A 169 0.03 6.27 -27.41
CA LEU A 169 1.30 5.82 -26.84
C LEU A 169 1.70 4.45 -27.40
N ALA A 170 0.78 3.48 -27.38
CA ALA A 170 1.01 2.14 -27.90
C ALA A 170 1.36 2.17 -29.40
N GLU A 171 0.63 2.94 -30.20
CA GLU A 171 0.90 3.12 -31.64
C GLU A 171 2.30 3.70 -31.89
N LYS A 172 2.72 4.72 -31.12
CA LYS A 172 4.07 5.30 -31.24
C LYS A 172 5.18 4.32 -30.88
N MET A 173 4.89 3.34 -30.02
CA MET A 173 5.79 2.23 -29.68
C MET A 173 5.78 1.11 -30.74
N GLY A 174 4.93 1.23 -31.77
CA GLY A 174 4.73 0.20 -32.78
C GLY A 174 3.96 -1.01 -32.26
N LEU A 175 3.03 -0.78 -31.31
CA LEU A 175 2.14 -1.78 -30.73
C LEU A 175 0.73 -1.62 -31.29
N THR A 176 0.00 -2.72 -31.39
CA THR A 176 -1.43 -2.76 -31.71
C THR A 176 -2.22 -3.03 -30.44
N VAL A 177 -3.34 -2.33 -30.24
CA VAL A 177 -4.24 -2.56 -29.09
C VAL A 177 -5.56 -3.12 -29.61
N GLU A 178 -5.98 -4.26 -29.06
CA GLU A 178 -7.26 -4.88 -29.36
C GLU A 178 -8.10 -5.05 -28.09
N MET A 179 -9.38 -4.72 -28.18
CA MET A 179 -10.32 -4.88 -27.07
C MET A 179 -11.10 -6.18 -27.25
N ARG A 180 -10.89 -7.16 -26.36
CA ARG A 180 -11.55 -8.48 -26.42
C ARG A 180 -11.71 -9.07 -25.02
N GLU A 181 -12.80 -9.82 -24.80
CA GLU A 181 -13.01 -10.55 -23.56
C GLU A 181 -12.01 -11.70 -23.45
N ILE A 182 -11.23 -11.72 -22.36
CA ILE A 182 -10.12 -12.66 -22.25
C ILE A 182 -10.54 -13.92 -21.52
N THR A 183 -11.29 -13.79 -20.42
CA THR A 183 -11.81 -14.92 -19.66
C THR A 183 -13.24 -14.65 -19.21
N LYS A 184 -14.05 -15.71 -19.13
CA LYS A 184 -15.45 -15.63 -18.67
C LYS A 184 -15.63 -15.01 -17.28
N ASP A 185 -14.65 -15.20 -16.40
CA ASP A 185 -14.65 -14.70 -15.01
C ASP A 185 -13.95 -13.35 -14.84
N PHE A 186 -13.48 -12.74 -15.93
CA PHE A 186 -12.71 -11.49 -15.94
C PHE A 186 -11.44 -11.53 -15.06
N SER A 187 -10.85 -12.70 -14.84
CA SER A 187 -9.62 -12.85 -14.03
C SER A 187 -8.36 -12.28 -14.70
N VAL A 188 -8.40 -12.03 -16.02
CA VAL A 188 -7.30 -11.44 -16.79
C VAL A 188 -7.75 -10.12 -17.38
N PHE A 189 -7.00 -9.05 -17.13
CA PHE A 189 -7.36 -7.71 -17.59
C PHE A 189 -6.65 -7.31 -18.88
N GLY A 190 -5.40 -7.75 -19.03
CA GLY A 190 -4.53 -7.39 -20.14
C GLY A 190 -3.54 -8.51 -20.48
N GLN A 191 -3.07 -8.53 -21.72
CA GLN A 191 -1.98 -9.40 -22.17
C GLN A 191 -1.18 -8.74 -23.29
N ILE A 192 0.14 -8.71 -23.17
CA ILE A 192 1.07 -8.38 -24.25
C ILE A 192 1.63 -9.65 -24.91
N TYR A 193 1.62 -9.66 -26.24
CA TYR A 193 2.15 -10.74 -27.08
C TYR A 193 3.49 -10.35 -27.68
N PHE A 194 4.54 -11.10 -27.35
CA PHE A 194 5.90 -10.83 -27.82
C PHE A 194 6.22 -11.51 -29.15
N HIS A 195 5.55 -12.64 -29.42
CA HIS A 195 5.67 -13.40 -30.67
C HIS A 195 4.29 -13.78 -31.20
N ASP A 196 4.22 -14.04 -32.51
CA ASP A 196 2.99 -14.53 -33.13
C ASP A 196 2.61 -15.89 -32.53
N CYS A 197 1.35 -16.05 -32.11
CA CYS A 197 0.86 -17.30 -31.57
C CYS A 197 -0.65 -17.45 -31.73
N ASP A 198 -1.15 -18.64 -31.41
CA ASP A 198 -2.58 -18.85 -31.30
C ASP A 198 -2.98 -18.75 -29.83
N ALA A 199 -4.03 -17.98 -29.54
CA ALA A 199 -4.52 -17.77 -28.19
C ALA A 199 -6.04 -17.89 -28.11
N GLU A 200 -6.52 -18.38 -26.98
CA GLU A 200 -7.94 -18.53 -26.69
C GLU A 200 -8.48 -17.27 -26.00
N PHE A 201 -9.64 -16.80 -26.47
CA PHE A 201 -10.41 -15.68 -25.92
C PHE A 201 -11.84 -16.12 -25.64
N TYR A 202 -12.51 -15.49 -24.69
CA TYR A 202 -13.90 -15.80 -24.38
C TYR A 202 -14.82 -15.11 -25.39
N ASP A 203 -15.82 -15.85 -25.90
CA ASP A 203 -16.86 -15.34 -26.79
C ASP A 203 -18.22 -15.46 -26.08
N GLU A 204 -18.84 -14.31 -25.80
CA GLU A 204 -20.09 -14.24 -25.04
C GLU A 204 -21.29 -14.82 -25.82
N ASP A 205 -21.29 -14.72 -27.15
CA ASP A 205 -22.38 -15.19 -28.00
C ASP A 205 -22.48 -16.73 -28.01
N SER A 206 -21.32 -17.41 -27.98
CA SER A 206 -21.21 -18.87 -27.95
C SER A 206 -21.01 -19.47 -26.56
N ASP A 207 -20.70 -18.65 -25.55
CA ASP A 207 -20.30 -19.07 -24.18
C ASP A 207 -19.10 -20.05 -24.18
N GLU A 208 -18.17 -19.87 -25.11
CA GLU A 208 -17.01 -20.76 -25.32
C GLU A 208 -15.70 -19.97 -25.44
N MET A 209 -14.57 -20.69 -25.28
CA MET A 209 -13.24 -20.15 -25.53
C MET A 209 -12.87 -20.40 -27.00
N VAL A 210 -12.65 -19.32 -27.76
CA VAL A 210 -12.36 -19.37 -29.20
C VAL A 210 -10.88 -19.10 -29.44
N GLN A 211 -10.23 -20.04 -30.14
CA GLN A 211 -8.83 -19.90 -30.55
C GLN A 211 -8.70 -18.90 -31.72
N THR A 212 -7.86 -17.89 -31.55
CA THR A 212 -7.59 -16.86 -32.55
C THR A 212 -6.08 -16.66 -32.73
N ARG A 213 -5.64 -16.43 -33.97
CA ARG A 213 -4.27 -16.01 -34.25
C ARG A 213 -4.04 -14.59 -33.75
N VAL A 214 -2.94 -14.39 -33.01
CA VAL A 214 -2.50 -13.09 -32.52
C VAL A 214 -1.08 -12.85 -33.00
N ASN A 215 -0.82 -11.66 -33.55
CA ASN A 215 0.51 -11.27 -33.99
C ASN A 215 1.33 -10.72 -32.81
N ALA A 216 2.66 -10.81 -32.91
CA ALA A 216 3.58 -10.11 -32.03
C ALA A 216 3.26 -8.61 -31.99
N ARG A 217 3.67 -7.93 -30.91
CA ARG A 217 3.40 -6.49 -30.68
C ARG A 217 1.92 -6.17 -30.49
N THR A 218 1.10 -7.14 -30.09
CA THR A 218 -0.33 -6.94 -29.83
C THR A 218 -0.59 -6.93 -28.34
N ILE A 219 -1.22 -5.86 -27.85
CA ILE A 219 -1.81 -5.75 -26.52
C ILE A 219 -3.29 -6.11 -26.66
N ILE A 220 -3.77 -7.05 -25.84
CA ILE A 220 -5.19 -7.37 -25.73
C ILE A 220 -5.68 -6.94 -24.37
N VAL A 221 -6.77 -6.18 -24.34
CA VAL A 221 -7.37 -5.66 -23.10
C VAL A 221 -8.82 -6.09 -23.01
N ASP A 222 -9.21 -6.54 -21.82
CA ASP A 222 -10.59 -6.89 -21.53
C ASP A 222 -11.41 -5.61 -21.27
N PRO A 223 -12.43 -5.31 -22.10
CA PRO A 223 -13.24 -4.10 -21.94
C PRO A 223 -14.13 -4.15 -20.69
N LYS A 224 -14.49 -5.34 -20.20
CA LYS A 224 -15.40 -5.55 -19.05
C LYS A 224 -14.64 -5.60 -17.72
N ALA A 225 -13.33 -5.81 -17.72
CA ALA A 225 -12.48 -5.70 -16.53
C ALA A 225 -12.61 -4.36 -15.79
N TYR A 226 -12.96 -3.28 -16.51
CA TYR A 226 -13.27 -1.96 -15.95
C TYR A 226 -14.40 -1.97 -14.91
N PHE A 227 -15.41 -2.82 -15.10
CA PHE A 227 -16.65 -2.76 -14.30
C PHE A 227 -16.48 -3.33 -12.88
N LEU A 228 -15.38 -4.03 -12.61
CA LEU A 228 -15.24 -4.86 -11.42
C LEU A 228 -14.21 -4.36 -10.39
N ARG A 229 -13.29 -3.42 -10.71
CA ARG A 229 -12.25 -2.95 -9.76
C ARG A 229 -11.82 -1.49 -9.95
N ASN A 230 -11.90 -0.67 -8.88
CA ASN A 230 -11.55 0.77 -8.82
C ASN A 230 -10.11 1.15 -9.22
N LEU A 231 -9.22 0.17 -9.42
CA LEU A 231 -7.78 0.38 -9.59
C LEU A 231 -7.28 0.13 -11.02
N GLY A 232 -8.09 -0.42 -11.93
CA GLY A 232 -7.67 -0.74 -13.29
C GLY A 232 -8.61 -0.15 -14.33
N SER A 233 -8.42 1.11 -14.71
CA SER A 233 -9.03 1.59 -15.96
C SER A 233 -8.37 0.87 -17.14
N VAL A 234 -9.13 0.60 -18.21
CA VAL A 234 -8.60 0.12 -19.50
C VAL A 234 -7.33 0.86 -19.91
N ASN A 235 -7.34 2.19 -19.72
CA ASN A 235 -6.20 3.06 -20.00
C ASN A 235 -4.95 2.65 -19.22
N ASN A 236 -5.08 2.40 -17.92
CA ASN A 236 -3.95 1.98 -17.09
C ASN A 236 -3.43 0.60 -17.52
N THR A 237 -4.31 -0.33 -17.88
CA THR A 237 -3.92 -1.64 -18.40
C THR A 237 -3.09 -1.50 -19.68
N ILE A 238 -3.53 -0.69 -20.65
CA ILE A 238 -2.76 -0.48 -21.89
C ILE A 238 -1.35 0.07 -21.58
N VAL A 239 -1.25 1.09 -20.72
CA VAL A 239 0.05 1.67 -20.35
C VAL A 239 0.92 0.67 -19.56
N HIS A 240 0.30 -0.14 -18.69
CA HIS A 240 0.98 -1.22 -17.97
C HIS A 240 1.59 -2.23 -18.95
N GLU A 241 0.83 -2.69 -19.95
CA GLU A 241 1.33 -3.59 -20.99
C GLU A 241 2.43 -2.93 -21.86
N CYS A 242 2.34 -1.61 -22.10
CA CYS A 242 3.43 -0.86 -22.74
C CYS A 242 4.71 -0.89 -21.91
N VAL A 243 4.62 -0.84 -20.57
CA VAL A 243 5.80 -0.99 -19.69
C VAL A 243 6.39 -2.40 -19.82
N HIS A 244 5.57 -3.45 -19.86
CA HIS A 244 6.07 -4.80 -20.12
C HIS A 244 6.82 -4.91 -21.44
N TRP A 245 6.29 -4.27 -22.49
CA TRP A 245 6.98 -4.20 -23.77
C TRP A 245 8.31 -3.45 -23.71
N ASP A 246 8.37 -2.33 -23.00
CA ASP A 246 9.58 -1.50 -22.96
C ASP A 246 10.68 -2.09 -22.06
N GLN A 247 10.31 -2.62 -20.90
CA GLN A 247 11.24 -2.99 -19.83
C GLN A 247 11.50 -4.50 -19.71
N HIS A 248 10.57 -5.35 -20.16
CA HIS A 248 10.61 -6.78 -19.80
C HIS A 248 10.83 -7.74 -20.98
N ARG A 249 11.11 -7.23 -22.19
CA ARG A 249 11.39 -8.06 -23.38
C ARG A 249 12.55 -9.03 -23.17
N LYS A 250 13.62 -8.60 -22.52
CA LYS A 250 14.82 -9.42 -22.32
C LYS A 250 14.59 -10.59 -21.38
N ALA A 251 13.87 -10.35 -20.27
CA ALA A 251 13.41 -11.41 -19.37
C ALA A 251 12.54 -12.44 -20.11
N PHE A 252 11.66 -11.96 -20.99
CA PHE A 252 10.82 -12.82 -21.80
C PHE A 252 11.62 -13.66 -22.81
N GLU A 253 12.60 -13.07 -23.51
CA GLU A 253 13.46 -13.84 -24.42
C GLU A 253 14.33 -14.86 -23.69
N LEU A 254 14.82 -14.56 -22.48
CA LEU A 254 15.50 -15.57 -21.67
C LEU A 254 14.63 -16.79 -21.41
N GLU A 255 13.35 -16.62 -21.08
CA GLU A 255 12.43 -17.75 -20.91
C GLU A 255 12.32 -18.58 -22.20
N ARG A 256 12.31 -17.94 -23.37
CA ARG A 256 12.25 -18.62 -24.67
C ARG A 256 13.50 -19.42 -25.00
N LEU A 257 14.68 -18.97 -24.54
CA LEU A 257 15.91 -19.75 -24.68
C LEU A 257 15.84 -21.10 -23.95
N TYR A 258 15.07 -21.18 -22.87
CA TYR A 258 14.77 -22.44 -22.17
C TYR A 258 13.54 -23.17 -22.70
N ASN A 259 12.55 -22.43 -23.19
CA ASN A 259 11.28 -22.97 -23.66
C ASN A 259 10.72 -22.16 -24.83
N SER A 260 10.97 -22.62 -26.04
CA SER A 260 10.56 -21.95 -27.29
C SER A 260 9.04 -21.79 -27.48
N SER A 261 8.21 -22.46 -26.67
CA SER A 261 6.74 -22.38 -26.73
C SER A 261 6.13 -21.16 -26.04
N VAL A 262 6.92 -20.39 -25.28
CA VAL A 262 6.45 -19.19 -24.58
C VAL A 262 6.31 -18.01 -25.56
N THR A 263 5.13 -17.39 -25.61
CA THR A 263 4.81 -16.36 -26.63
C THR A 263 4.19 -15.07 -26.05
N ARG A 264 3.75 -15.08 -24.79
CA ARG A 264 3.05 -13.96 -24.15
C ARG A 264 3.34 -13.84 -22.65
N ILE A 265 3.17 -12.63 -22.10
CA ILE A 265 3.01 -12.41 -20.66
C ILE A 265 1.51 -12.24 -20.40
N LYS A 266 1.00 -12.97 -19.41
CA LYS A 266 -0.40 -12.82 -18.99
C LYS A 266 -0.42 -11.89 -17.79
N CYS A 267 -1.07 -10.73 -17.89
CA CYS A 267 -1.42 -9.94 -16.72
C CYS A 267 -2.66 -10.56 -16.08
N GLN A 268 -2.43 -11.55 -15.23
CA GLN A 268 -3.42 -11.89 -14.22
C GLN A 268 -3.31 -10.81 -13.17
N VAL A 269 -4.26 -9.87 -13.10
CA VAL A 269 -4.43 -9.03 -11.90
C VAL A 269 -5.06 -9.89 -10.79
N VAL A 270 -4.44 -11.03 -10.54
CA VAL A 270 -4.43 -11.60 -9.22
C VAL A 270 -3.29 -10.85 -8.53
N GLY A 271 -3.61 -9.73 -7.88
CA GLY A 271 -2.73 -9.27 -6.80
C GLY A 271 -2.50 -10.50 -5.93
N GLY A 272 -1.25 -10.95 -5.79
CA GLY A 272 -0.97 -12.18 -5.05
C GLY A 272 0.33 -12.90 -5.28
N ILE A 273 1.11 -12.96 -4.20
CA ILE A 273 2.22 -13.88 -4.02
C ILE A 273 1.72 -15.33 -3.96
N LYS A 274 2.42 -16.21 -4.68
CA LYS A 274 2.71 -17.58 -4.24
C LYS A 274 3.94 -17.53 -3.33
N ASP A 275 3.83 -18.08 -2.13
CA ASP A 275 4.81 -18.09 -1.04
C ASP A 275 6.29 -17.78 -1.38
N ASN A 276 6.86 -16.84 -0.62
CA ASN A 276 8.28 -16.71 -0.23
C ASN A 276 9.42 -16.93 -1.25
N THR A 277 9.12 -16.87 -2.54
CA THR A 277 10.09 -16.75 -3.62
C THR A 277 9.80 -15.43 -4.35
N ARG A 278 10.76 -14.51 -4.41
CA ARG A 278 10.64 -13.33 -5.27
C ARG A 278 10.82 -13.81 -6.71
N ASP A 279 9.74 -14.27 -7.32
CA ASP A 279 9.71 -14.68 -8.72
C ASP A 279 9.96 -13.44 -9.61
N ALA A 280 10.72 -13.61 -10.70
CA ALA A 280 10.94 -12.57 -11.71
C ALA A 280 9.61 -11.95 -12.18
N THR A 281 8.56 -12.77 -12.27
CA THR A 281 7.21 -12.36 -12.65
C THR A 281 6.65 -11.31 -11.67
N ASP A 282 6.74 -11.55 -10.36
CA ASP A 282 6.22 -10.60 -9.34
C ASP A 282 6.91 -9.24 -9.42
N TRP A 283 8.20 -9.26 -9.76
CA TRP A 283 8.99 -8.05 -9.82
C TRP A 283 8.69 -7.23 -11.07
N MET A 284 8.48 -7.89 -12.22
CA MET A 284 8.00 -7.26 -13.45
C MET A 284 6.63 -6.59 -13.24
N GLU A 285 5.69 -7.29 -12.61
CA GLU A 285 4.36 -6.74 -12.29
C GLU A 285 4.46 -5.54 -11.34
N TRP A 286 5.34 -5.58 -10.34
CA TRP A 286 5.59 -4.42 -9.47
C TRP A 286 6.09 -3.21 -10.26
N GLN A 287 7.05 -3.41 -11.18
CA GLN A 287 7.58 -2.33 -12.01
C GLN A 287 6.48 -1.73 -12.91
N ALA A 288 5.71 -2.57 -13.60
CA ALA A 288 4.63 -2.13 -14.47
C ALA A 288 3.54 -1.35 -13.70
N ASN A 289 3.13 -1.87 -12.54
CA ASN A 289 2.16 -1.20 -11.67
C ASN A 289 2.68 0.12 -11.08
N ALA A 290 3.99 0.22 -10.79
CA ALA A 290 4.59 1.44 -10.27
C ALA A 290 4.80 2.52 -11.36
N LEU A 291 5.12 2.11 -12.59
CA LEU A 291 5.45 3.01 -13.70
C LEU A 291 4.22 3.51 -14.46
N ALA A 292 3.23 2.65 -14.73
CA ALA A 292 2.07 2.98 -15.56
C ALA A 292 1.27 4.23 -15.11
N PRO A 293 0.89 4.39 -13.83
CA PRO A 293 0.19 5.60 -13.38
C PRO A 293 1.08 6.86 -13.45
N LYS A 294 2.39 6.72 -13.26
CA LYS A 294 3.35 7.83 -13.34
C LYS A 294 3.60 8.28 -14.79
N ILE A 295 3.57 7.35 -15.74
CA ILE A 295 3.60 7.64 -17.18
C ILE A 295 2.36 8.44 -17.58
N GLN A 296 1.17 8.01 -17.14
CA GLN A 296 -0.08 8.73 -17.42
C GLN A 296 -0.13 10.13 -16.79
N MET A 297 0.57 10.33 -15.67
CA MET A 297 0.60 11.59 -14.94
C MET A 297 2.05 12.07 -14.66
N PRO A 298 2.78 12.61 -15.66
CA PRO A 298 4.17 13.01 -15.48
C PRO A 298 4.33 14.07 -14.38
N LEU A 299 5.26 13.89 -13.44
CA LEU A 299 5.25 14.60 -12.14
C LEU A 299 5.24 16.12 -12.26
N ALA A 300 6.10 16.68 -13.11
CA ALA A 300 6.20 18.13 -13.29
C ALA A 300 4.93 18.73 -13.91
N MET A 301 4.35 18.03 -14.89
CA MET A 301 3.13 18.45 -15.57
C MET A 301 1.90 18.29 -14.68
N PHE A 302 1.85 17.19 -13.92
CA PHE A 302 0.83 16.97 -12.91
C PHE A 302 0.83 18.08 -11.85
N LYS A 303 1.99 18.42 -11.27
CA LYS A 303 2.13 19.54 -10.31
C LYS A 303 1.64 20.86 -10.90
N THR A 304 2.00 21.14 -12.16
CA THR A 304 1.58 22.36 -12.86
C THR A 304 0.06 22.42 -12.99
N GLN A 305 -0.58 21.30 -13.35
CA GLN A 305 -2.03 21.24 -13.49
C GLN A 305 -2.76 21.27 -12.15
N ALA A 306 -2.25 20.55 -11.14
CA ALA A 306 -2.78 20.57 -9.78
C ALA A 306 -2.78 21.98 -9.21
N PHE A 307 -1.68 22.73 -9.37
CA PHE A 307 -1.60 24.13 -8.94
C PHE A 307 -2.67 25.01 -9.60
N LYS A 308 -2.95 24.82 -10.91
CA LYS A 308 -4.00 25.56 -11.61
C LYS A 308 -5.38 25.27 -11.03
N PHE A 309 -5.73 24.00 -10.85
CA PHE A 309 -7.03 23.62 -10.28
C PHE A 309 -7.18 24.07 -8.83
N ILE A 310 -6.14 23.93 -7.99
CA ILE A 310 -6.16 24.44 -6.61
C ILE A 310 -6.45 25.95 -6.60
N LYS A 311 -5.78 26.73 -7.45
CA LYS A 311 -6.00 28.18 -7.55
C LYS A 311 -7.43 28.51 -7.99
N GLN A 312 -7.93 27.78 -8.99
CA GLN A 312 -9.29 27.94 -9.50
C GLN A 312 -10.32 27.67 -8.39
N PHE A 313 -10.31 26.48 -7.79
CA PHE A 313 -11.30 26.09 -6.79
C PHE A 313 -11.21 26.91 -5.50
N ARG A 314 -10.03 27.37 -5.08
CA ARG A 314 -9.90 28.33 -3.97
C ARG A 314 -10.63 29.64 -4.25
N THR A 315 -10.57 30.11 -5.50
CA THR A 315 -11.25 31.35 -5.92
C THR A 315 -12.76 31.14 -5.98
N GLU A 316 -13.21 30.01 -6.55
CA GLU A 316 -14.63 29.69 -6.68
C GLU A 316 -15.32 29.43 -5.34
N LEU A 317 -14.65 28.74 -4.41
CA LEU A 317 -15.19 28.42 -3.09
C LEU A 317 -14.90 29.49 -2.02
N GLY A 318 -14.04 30.47 -2.32
CA GLY A 318 -13.69 31.54 -1.38
C GLY A 318 -12.95 31.06 -0.12
N THR A 319 -12.17 29.98 -0.21
CA THR A 319 -11.44 29.37 0.91
C THR A 319 -9.92 29.43 0.69
N SER A 320 -9.17 29.57 1.79
CA SER A 320 -7.71 29.44 1.80
C SER A 320 -7.25 28.02 2.13
N GLU A 321 -8.10 27.21 2.76
CA GLU A 321 -7.74 25.88 3.23
C GLU A 321 -7.68 24.88 2.08
N LEU A 322 -6.60 24.09 2.01
CA LEU A 322 -6.42 23.10 0.93
C LEU A 322 -7.44 21.96 1.01
N ILE A 323 -7.83 21.54 2.22
CA ILE A 323 -8.75 20.43 2.43
C ILE A 323 -10.13 20.67 1.81
N ASP A 324 -10.57 21.93 1.75
CA ASP A 324 -11.89 22.30 1.21
C ASP A 324 -11.94 22.20 -0.32
N VAL A 325 -10.78 22.27 -0.99
CA VAL A 325 -10.67 22.21 -2.45
C VAL A 325 -10.07 20.89 -2.94
N MET A 326 -9.55 20.05 -2.04
CA MET A 326 -8.75 18.89 -2.43
C MET A 326 -9.56 17.86 -3.23
N GLU A 327 -10.81 17.60 -2.84
CA GLU A 327 -11.68 16.66 -3.55
C GLU A 327 -12.04 17.09 -4.97
N PRO A 328 -12.57 18.31 -5.22
CA PRO A 328 -12.84 18.75 -6.58
C PRO A 328 -11.55 18.86 -7.41
N VAL A 329 -10.40 19.17 -6.80
CA VAL A 329 -9.09 19.13 -7.48
C VAL A 329 -8.75 17.72 -7.94
N ILE A 330 -8.92 16.71 -7.08
CA ILE A 330 -8.64 15.30 -7.42
C ILE A 330 -9.57 14.81 -8.53
N ASP A 331 -10.88 15.10 -8.45
CA ASP A 331 -11.83 14.72 -9.50
C ASP A 331 -11.53 15.42 -10.84
N ALA A 332 -11.13 16.70 -10.80
CA ALA A 332 -10.73 17.44 -11.99
C ALA A 332 -9.43 16.90 -12.60
N LEU A 333 -8.45 16.50 -11.78
CA LEU A 333 -7.20 15.86 -12.23
C LEU A 333 -7.45 14.48 -12.81
N ALA A 334 -8.30 13.67 -12.16
CA ALA A 334 -8.70 12.35 -12.66
C ALA A 334 -9.34 12.47 -14.05
N THR A 335 -10.25 13.44 -14.21
CA THR A 335 -10.87 13.74 -15.51
C THR A 335 -9.85 14.25 -16.53
N PHE A 336 -8.97 15.18 -16.13
CA PHE A 336 -7.99 15.79 -17.03
C PHE A 336 -6.95 14.80 -17.57
N PHE A 337 -6.50 13.87 -16.73
CA PHE A 337 -5.53 12.84 -17.11
C PHE A 337 -6.18 11.52 -17.56
N SER A 338 -7.51 11.43 -17.58
CA SER A 338 -8.26 10.22 -17.96
C SER A 338 -7.90 8.97 -17.12
N VAL A 339 -7.71 9.17 -15.81
CA VAL A 339 -7.36 8.13 -14.82
C VAL A 339 -8.44 7.97 -13.76
N SER A 340 -8.36 6.93 -12.94
CA SER A 340 -9.27 6.78 -11.80
C SER A 340 -9.02 7.87 -10.73
N ARG A 341 -10.06 8.18 -9.94
CA ARG A 341 -9.96 9.07 -8.79
C ARG A 341 -8.83 8.63 -7.84
N THR A 342 -8.75 7.33 -7.57
CA THR A 342 -7.74 6.75 -6.68
C THR A 342 -6.33 6.97 -7.22
N ALA A 343 -6.10 6.79 -8.53
CA ALA A 343 -4.80 7.07 -9.14
C ALA A 343 -4.43 8.56 -9.04
N ALA A 344 -5.37 9.47 -9.28
CA ALA A 344 -5.14 10.92 -9.12
C ALA A 344 -4.86 11.31 -7.66
N LYS A 345 -5.59 10.72 -6.69
CA LYS A 345 -5.37 10.91 -5.24
C LYS A 345 -3.96 10.47 -4.84
N ILE A 346 -3.54 9.28 -5.27
CA ILE A 346 -2.19 8.76 -5.05
C ILE A 346 -1.15 9.71 -5.65
N ARG A 347 -1.38 10.20 -6.87
CA ARG A 347 -0.44 11.10 -7.54
C ARG A 347 -0.35 12.47 -6.89
N MET A 348 -1.43 12.97 -6.27
CA MET A 348 -1.40 14.17 -5.42
C MET A 348 -0.46 13.98 -4.22
N ILE A 349 -0.48 12.81 -3.58
CA ILE A 349 0.38 12.48 -2.45
C ILE A 349 1.84 12.38 -2.89
N ASP A 350 2.11 11.69 -4.00
CA ASP A 350 3.44 11.64 -4.65
C ASP A 350 3.98 13.04 -4.98
N ALA A 351 3.10 13.96 -5.39
CA ALA A 351 3.45 15.35 -5.67
C ALA A 351 3.74 16.17 -4.41
N GLY A 352 3.43 15.65 -3.22
CA GLY A 352 3.70 16.26 -1.92
C GLY A 352 2.50 16.94 -1.26
N TYR A 353 1.28 16.71 -1.78
CA TYR A 353 0.02 17.18 -1.19
C TYR A 353 -0.56 16.12 -0.25
N GLU A 354 -0.03 16.04 0.98
CA GLU A 354 -0.45 15.05 1.98
C GLU A 354 -1.90 15.23 2.44
N GLU A 355 -2.50 16.42 2.26
CA GLU A 355 -3.91 16.67 2.54
C GLU A 355 -4.84 15.78 1.72
N ALA A 356 -4.38 15.25 0.59
CA ALA A 356 -5.13 14.27 -0.20
C ALA A 356 -5.39 12.97 0.59
N ILE A 357 -4.56 12.61 1.58
CA ILE A 357 -4.71 11.38 2.38
C ILE A 357 -6.09 11.34 3.07
N GLY A 358 -6.49 12.45 3.69
CA GLY A 358 -7.73 12.56 4.45
C GLY A 358 -8.99 12.81 3.61
N THR A 359 -8.95 12.61 2.29
CA THR A 359 -10.10 12.81 1.38
C THR A 359 -10.72 11.49 0.93
N PHE A 360 -11.98 11.51 0.49
CA PHE A 360 -12.69 10.33 -0.04
C PHE A 360 -12.67 9.11 0.88
N THR A 361 -12.64 9.32 2.19
CA THR A 361 -12.63 8.24 3.19
C THR A 361 -14.07 7.87 3.52
N PHE A 362 -14.39 6.58 3.41
CA PHE A 362 -15.69 6.00 3.71
C PHE A 362 -15.51 4.86 4.71
N ILE A 363 -16.15 4.96 5.87
CA ILE A 363 -16.02 4.02 6.98
C ILE A 363 -17.43 3.76 7.53
N ASP A 364 -17.75 2.50 7.82
CA ASP A 364 -19.04 2.06 8.37
C ASP A 364 -20.25 2.59 7.57
N GLY A 365 -20.14 2.55 6.23
CA GLY A 365 -21.22 3.02 5.36
C GLY A 365 -21.41 4.55 5.33
N ARG A 366 -20.50 5.32 5.92
CA ARG A 366 -20.57 6.78 6.04
C ARG A 366 -19.33 7.47 5.47
N TYR A 367 -19.54 8.65 4.91
CA TYR A 367 -18.46 9.49 4.41
C TYR A 367 -17.86 10.31 5.56
N VAL A 368 -16.54 10.23 5.70
CA VAL A 368 -15.75 10.97 6.70
C VAL A 368 -15.32 12.30 6.10
N LYS A 369 -15.50 13.41 6.82
CA LYS A 369 -15.18 14.73 6.28
C LYS A 369 -13.68 14.88 5.97
N PRO A 370 -13.31 15.64 4.92
CA PRO A 370 -11.93 15.87 4.57
C PRO A 370 -11.14 16.48 5.72
N HIS A 371 -9.96 15.95 6.01
CA HIS A 371 -9.11 16.46 7.08
C HIS A 371 -7.64 16.43 6.66
N ARG A 372 -6.84 17.27 7.32
CA ARG A 372 -5.37 17.28 7.16
C ARG A 372 -4.69 17.24 8.52
N PHE A 373 -3.41 16.98 8.44
CA PHE A 373 -2.50 16.91 9.56
C PHE A 373 -1.17 17.53 9.17
N LYS A 374 -0.33 17.78 10.17
CA LYS A 374 1.04 18.21 9.95
C LYS A 374 1.78 17.21 9.05
N LYS A 375 2.54 17.75 8.08
CA LYS A 375 3.33 16.95 7.15
C LYS A 375 4.23 15.94 7.88
N GLY A 376 4.16 14.67 7.50
CA GLY A 376 4.92 13.58 8.11
C GLY A 376 4.40 13.09 9.46
N ALA A 377 3.19 13.48 9.88
CA ALA A 377 2.57 13.00 11.12
C ALA A 377 2.08 11.54 11.03
N LEU A 378 1.85 11.03 9.81
CA LEU A 378 1.46 9.64 9.56
C LEU A 378 2.51 8.93 8.70
N GLU A 379 2.80 7.68 9.03
CA GLU A 379 3.44 6.75 8.12
C GLU A 379 2.44 6.24 7.05
N ARG A 380 2.95 5.57 6.01
CA ARG A 380 2.14 5.17 4.84
C ARG A 380 0.98 4.22 5.16
N ASN A 381 1.12 3.42 6.20
CA ASN A 381 0.12 2.45 6.65
C ASN A 381 -0.62 2.93 7.90
N GLN A 382 -0.55 4.22 8.25
CA GLN A 382 -1.22 4.78 9.41
C GLN A 382 -2.43 5.64 9.02
N THR A 383 -3.38 5.76 9.94
CA THR A 383 -4.61 6.54 9.79
C THR A 383 -5.08 7.10 11.13
N PHE A 384 -5.76 8.24 11.13
CA PHE A 384 -6.54 8.70 12.28
C PHE A 384 -7.94 8.07 12.34
N SER A 385 -8.47 7.63 11.20
CA SER A 385 -9.86 7.17 11.07
C SER A 385 -9.99 5.65 11.30
N ILE A 386 -10.92 5.25 12.16
CA ILE A 386 -11.20 3.86 12.57
C ILE A 386 -12.72 3.62 12.61
N GLY A 387 -13.16 2.44 12.17
CA GLY A 387 -14.57 2.02 12.25
C GLY A 387 -15.02 1.73 13.68
N ALA A 388 -16.31 1.75 13.93
CA ALA A 388 -16.89 1.63 15.27
C ALA A 388 -16.67 0.24 15.88
N GLU A 389 -16.73 -0.83 15.08
CA GLU A 389 -16.42 -2.19 15.54
C GLU A 389 -14.95 -2.32 15.95
N ASP A 390 -14.03 -1.91 15.08
CA ASP A 390 -12.60 -1.92 15.39
C ASP A 390 -12.28 -1.00 16.57
N ALA A 391 -12.93 0.16 16.67
CA ALA A 391 -12.82 1.07 17.80
C ALA A 391 -13.23 0.40 19.12
N ALA A 392 -14.36 -0.31 19.14
CA ALA A 392 -14.81 -1.06 20.31
C ALA A 392 -13.83 -2.19 20.67
N ILE A 393 -13.37 -2.96 19.68
CA ILE A 393 -12.40 -4.03 19.88
C ILE A 393 -11.09 -3.48 20.45
N GLN A 394 -10.54 -2.41 19.87
CA GLN A 394 -9.28 -1.83 20.33
C GLN A 394 -9.43 -1.19 21.72
N SER A 395 -10.53 -0.51 22.02
CA SER A 395 -10.81 0.07 23.34
C SER A 395 -10.89 -0.98 24.46
N ILE A 396 -11.24 -2.23 24.14
CA ILE A 396 -11.37 -3.32 25.11
C ILE A 396 -10.09 -4.16 25.19
N THR A 397 -9.54 -4.53 24.04
CA THR A 397 -8.48 -5.54 23.94
C THR A 397 -7.06 -4.94 24.00
N ASN A 398 -6.88 -3.66 23.69
CA ASN A 398 -5.59 -2.98 23.79
C ASN A 398 -5.48 -2.21 25.13
N PRO A 399 -4.62 -2.65 26.08
CA PRO A 399 -4.55 -2.05 27.41
C PRO A 399 -4.09 -0.59 27.42
N GLU A 400 -3.21 -0.21 26.49
CA GLU A 400 -2.66 1.15 26.39
C GLU A 400 -3.73 2.12 25.89
N MET A 401 -4.43 1.74 24.81
CA MET A 401 -5.56 2.51 24.30
C MET A 401 -6.66 2.61 25.35
N ALA A 402 -7.04 1.49 25.98
CA ALA A 402 -8.05 1.48 27.04
C ALA A 402 -7.71 2.45 28.18
N ALA A 403 -6.44 2.53 28.59
CA ALA A 403 -6.00 3.49 29.62
C ALA A 403 -6.18 4.95 29.18
N LEU A 404 -6.05 5.25 27.89
CA LEU A 404 -6.19 6.60 27.35
C LEU A 404 -7.64 7.07 27.20
N VAL A 405 -8.56 6.15 26.87
CA VAL A 405 -9.94 6.49 26.49
C VAL A 405 -10.98 6.26 27.60
N ARG A 406 -10.72 5.38 28.57
CA ARG A 406 -11.69 4.97 29.61
C ARG A 406 -12.16 6.08 30.54
N ASP A 407 -11.39 7.15 30.69
CA ASP A 407 -11.76 8.27 31.56
C ASP A 407 -12.62 9.33 30.86
N GLY A 408 -12.95 9.15 29.58
CA GLY A 408 -13.72 10.12 28.79
C GLY A 408 -12.88 11.25 28.19
N SER A 409 -11.56 11.21 28.33
CA SER A 409 -10.65 12.19 27.70
C SER A 409 -10.76 12.19 26.17
N TYR A 410 -11.14 11.05 25.57
CA TYR A 410 -11.35 10.90 24.14
C TYR A 410 -12.75 10.38 23.89
N ILE A 411 -13.40 10.96 22.88
CA ILE A 411 -14.73 10.55 22.43
C ILE A 411 -14.70 10.19 20.95
N TYR A 412 -15.65 9.35 20.55
CA TYR A 412 -15.72 8.86 19.18
C TYR A 412 -16.60 9.77 18.32
N VAL A 413 -16.00 10.48 17.37
CA VAL A 413 -16.65 11.48 16.53
C VAL A 413 -16.16 11.35 15.09
N ASP A 414 -17.10 11.25 14.13
CA ASP A 414 -16.82 11.19 12.69
C ASP A 414 -15.76 10.14 12.30
N SER A 415 -15.86 8.94 12.90
CA SER A 415 -14.88 7.84 12.75
C SER A 415 -13.48 8.11 13.30
N HIS A 416 -13.34 8.97 14.31
CA HIS A 416 -12.08 9.27 14.98
C HIS A 416 -12.23 9.23 16.50
N PHE A 417 -11.17 8.85 17.22
CA PHE A 417 -11.06 9.16 18.64
C PHE A 417 -10.43 10.53 18.81
N VAL A 418 -11.21 11.48 19.32
CA VAL A 418 -10.81 12.90 19.42
C VAL A 418 -10.84 13.37 20.85
N LEU A 419 -9.86 14.19 21.22
CA LEU A 419 -9.77 14.79 22.55
C LEU A 419 -11.04 15.58 22.87
N ASN A 420 -11.67 15.25 23.99
CA ASN A 420 -12.92 15.84 24.46
C ASN A 420 -12.71 17.26 25.00
N HIS A 421 -12.52 18.21 24.10
CA HIS A 421 -12.30 19.61 24.45
C HIS A 421 -12.97 20.54 23.43
N PRO A 422 -13.58 21.67 23.84
CA PRO A 422 -14.28 22.60 22.93
C PRO A 422 -13.41 23.19 21.80
N LYS A 423 -12.09 23.17 21.97
CA LYS A 423 -11.12 23.53 20.90
C LYS A 423 -11.24 22.60 19.68
N TYR A 424 -11.60 21.33 19.91
CA TYR A 424 -11.59 20.29 18.88
C TYR A 424 -13.00 19.83 18.49
N ILE A 425 -13.96 19.94 19.39
CA ILE A 425 -15.31 19.39 19.22
C ILE A 425 -16.35 20.49 19.42
N THR A 426 -17.39 20.49 18.56
CA THR A 426 -18.52 21.42 18.63
C THR A 426 -19.82 20.71 18.27
N GLN A 427 -20.95 21.39 18.44
CA GLN A 427 -22.25 20.96 17.92
C GLN A 427 -22.57 21.72 16.64
N ASP A 428 -23.12 21.03 15.64
CA ASP A 428 -23.66 21.67 14.44
C ASP A 428 -25.06 22.27 14.68
N ILE A 429 -25.65 22.84 13.63
CA ILE A 429 -26.99 23.47 13.70
C ILE A 429 -28.12 22.49 14.04
N PHE A 430 -27.86 21.17 13.94
CA PHE A 430 -28.79 20.10 14.28
C PHE A 430 -28.47 19.48 15.64
N GLY A 431 -27.51 20.04 16.39
CA GLY A 431 -27.08 19.51 17.68
C GLY A 431 -26.18 18.28 17.59
N GLN A 432 -25.72 17.90 16.39
CA GLN A 432 -24.83 16.75 16.22
C GLN A 432 -23.40 17.12 16.60
N THR A 433 -22.73 16.20 17.29
CA THR A 433 -21.36 16.42 17.74
C THR A 433 -20.40 16.19 16.58
N VAL A 434 -19.69 17.24 16.18
CA VAL A 434 -18.80 17.27 15.01
C VAL A 434 -17.42 17.83 15.37
N LEU A 435 -16.43 17.55 14.51
CA LEU A 435 -15.12 18.19 14.59
C LEU A 435 -15.23 19.68 14.25
N THR A 436 -14.50 20.50 14.99
CA THR A 436 -14.26 21.91 14.63
C THR A 436 -13.38 22.01 13.38
N ASP A 437 -13.39 23.17 12.72
CA ASP A 437 -12.48 23.47 11.62
C ASP A 437 -11.01 23.41 12.06
N TYR A 438 -10.72 23.76 13.32
CA TYR A 438 -9.38 23.63 13.89
C TYR A 438 -8.97 22.15 13.97
N ALA A 439 -9.81 21.26 14.51
CA ALA A 439 -9.50 19.84 14.60
C ALA A 439 -9.27 19.22 13.22
N ARG A 440 -10.13 19.53 12.24
CA ARG A 440 -10.01 19.04 10.86
C ARG A 440 -8.69 19.44 10.18
N THR A 441 -8.04 20.50 10.64
CA THR A 441 -6.77 20.99 10.09
C THR A 441 -5.54 20.61 10.92
N HIS A 442 -5.74 20.01 12.10
CA HIS A 442 -4.71 19.68 13.09
C HIS A 442 -5.00 18.31 13.74
N MET A 443 -5.31 17.30 12.95
CA MET A 443 -5.72 15.97 13.47
C MET A 443 -4.64 15.37 14.39
N GLU A 444 -3.37 15.64 14.14
CA GLU A 444 -2.24 15.18 14.96
C GLU A 444 -2.22 15.76 16.38
N GLU A 445 -2.91 16.87 16.64
CA GLU A 445 -3.00 17.48 17.98
C GLU A 445 -4.04 16.80 18.87
N CYS A 446 -5.06 16.15 18.27
CA CYS A 446 -6.25 15.74 19.00
C CYS A 446 -6.74 14.32 18.72
N CYS A 447 -6.21 13.61 17.70
CA CYS A 447 -6.68 12.29 17.31
C CYS A 447 -5.67 11.17 17.63
N LEU A 448 -6.20 9.97 17.89
CA LEU A 448 -5.38 8.76 18.02
C LEU A 448 -5.00 8.19 16.65
N VAL A 449 -3.84 7.51 16.58
CA VAL A 449 -3.29 6.93 15.35
C VAL A 449 -3.43 5.40 15.38
N PHE A 450 -3.80 4.85 14.24
CA PHE A 450 -3.96 3.42 14.03
C PHE A 450 -3.11 2.97 12.84
N GLU A 451 -2.46 1.82 12.99
CA GLU A 451 -1.78 1.14 11.90
C GLU A 451 -2.76 0.18 11.21
N LEU A 452 -2.68 0.17 9.89
CA LEU A 452 -3.46 -0.67 9.01
C LEU A 452 -2.58 -1.81 8.50
N SER A 453 -3.12 -3.01 8.55
CA SER A 453 -2.62 -4.18 7.81
C SER A 453 -3.76 -4.75 6.97
N VAL A 454 -3.49 -5.30 5.80
CA VAL A 454 -4.53 -5.87 4.94
C VAL A 454 -4.94 -7.24 5.50
N LYS A 455 -6.24 -7.55 5.59
CA LYS A 455 -6.71 -8.86 6.06
C LYS A 455 -6.33 -9.97 5.07
N SER A 456 -5.88 -11.10 5.61
CA SER A 456 -5.51 -12.29 4.82
C SER A 456 -6.65 -12.72 3.87
N GLY A 457 -6.35 -12.82 2.58
CA GLY A 457 -7.32 -13.09 1.50
C GLY A 457 -7.28 -12.07 0.35
N CYS A 458 -6.94 -10.81 0.65
CA CYS A 458 -6.50 -9.83 -0.35
C CYS A 458 -5.02 -10.08 -0.65
N ARG A 459 -4.80 -11.08 -1.49
CA ARG A 459 -3.49 -11.57 -1.94
C ARG A 459 -2.51 -10.40 -2.23
N GLU A 460 -1.43 -10.38 -1.46
CA GLU A 460 -0.61 -9.21 -1.14
C GLU A 460 0.51 -8.96 -2.17
N ARG A 461 0.53 -7.77 -2.80
CA ARG A 461 1.75 -7.00 -3.16
C ARG A 461 1.48 -5.60 -3.75
N TYR A 462 0.35 -4.97 -3.42
CA TYR A 462 0.05 -3.56 -3.69
C TYR A 462 0.33 -2.66 -2.45
N TYR A 463 1.41 -2.97 -1.73
CA TYR A 463 1.56 -2.69 -0.29
C TYR A 463 1.56 -1.21 0.13
N THR A 464 1.79 -0.23 -0.76
CA THR A 464 1.89 1.17 -0.32
C THR A 464 0.67 2.04 -0.61
N GLU A 465 -0.25 1.59 -1.47
CA GLU A 465 -1.35 2.45 -1.94
C GLU A 465 -2.74 1.92 -1.58
N CYS A 466 -2.86 0.64 -1.18
CA CYS A 466 -4.13 0.07 -0.70
C CYS A 466 -4.71 0.85 0.47
N PHE A 467 -3.89 1.32 1.42
CA PHE A 467 -4.34 2.07 2.59
C PHE A 467 -5.06 3.38 2.26
N LEU A 468 -4.84 3.92 1.05
CA LEU A 468 -5.49 5.12 0.54
C LEU A 468 -6.82 4.82 -0.17
N ASN A 469 -7.04 3.55 -0.54
CA ASN A 469 -8.24 3.06 -1.20
C ASN A 469 -9.30 2.64 -0.18
N ARG A 470 -9.84 3.64 0.52
CA ARG A 470 -10.91 3.49 1.51
C ARG A 470 -12.17 4.22 1.06
N ASP A 471 -12.39 4.27 -0.24
CA ASP A 471 -13.62 4.83 -0.81
C ASP A 471 -14.80 3.86 -0.65
N LYS A 472 -16.02 4.37 -0.90
CA LYS A 472 -17.27 3.60 -0.75
C LYS A 472 -17.31 2.32 -1.60
N THR A 473 -16.54 2.29 -2.68
CA THR A 473 -16.52 1.20 -3.67
C THR A 473 -15.37 0.23 -3.43
N SER A 474 -14.55 0.43 -2.39
CA SER A 474 -13.39 -0.39 -2.11
C SER A 474 -13.80 -1.72 -1.49
N ASN A 475 -13.22 -2.82 -1.99
CA ASN A 475 -13.41 -4.17 -1.48
C ASN A 475 -12.21 -4.65 -0.64
N ILE A 476 -11.40 -3.72 -0.10
CA ILE A 476 -10.21 -4.04 0.69
C ILE A 476 -10.54 -3.95 2.17
N ASP A 477 -10.42 -5.07 2.87
CA ASP A 477 -10.56 -5.13 4.31
C ASP A 477 -9.21 -4.97 5.01
N PHE A 478 -9.21 -4.22 6.12
CA PHE A 478 -8.02 -3.97 6.93
C PHE A 478 -8.20 -4.55 8.34
N ASP A 479 -7.14 -5.12 8.88
CA ASP A 479 -6.91 -5.26 10.30
C ASP A 479 -6.37 -3.93 10.82
N ILE A 480 -6.99 -3.40 11.86
CA ILE A 480 -6.62 -2.11 12.45
C ILE A 480 -6.05 -2.36 13.83
N LYS A 481 -4.87 -1.80 14.09
CA LYS A 481 -4.21 -1.90 15.40
C LYS A 481 -3.85 -0.52 15.91
N TYR A 482 -4.12 -0.27 17.18
CA TYR A 482 -3.56 0.90 17.84
C TYR A 482 -2.03 0.78 17.93
N CYS A 483 -1.31 1.74 17.34
CA CYS A 483 0.14 1.68 17.21
C CYS A 483 0.89 2.88 17.78
N ASN A 484 0.17 3.82 18.40
CA ASN A 484 0.59 4.75 19.44
C ASN A 484 -0.46 5.85 19.55
N GLY A 485 -0.42 6.57 20.66
CA GLY A 485 -1.16 7.79 20.89
C GLY A 485 -0.17 8.89 21.24
N PHE A 486 -0.45 10.11 20.78
CA PHE A 486 0.17 11.33 21.29
C PHE A 486 1.70 11.47 21.08
N GLU A 487 2.24 11.15 19.90
CA GLU A 487 3.64 11.51 19.59
C GLU A 487 3.87 13.03 19.41
N TYR A 488 2.82 13.84 19.21
CA TYR A 488 3.00 15.27 18.86
C TYR A 488 2.34 16.30 19.79
N ALA A 489 1.62 15.86 20.83
CA ALA A 489 1.19 16.73 21.92
C ALA A 489 1.72 16.13 23.23
N ALA A 490 2.42 16.90 24.07
CA ALA A 490 2.95 16.37 25.32
C ALA A 490 1.77 15.95 26.25
N PRO A 491 1.87 14.85 27.02
CA PRO A 491 0.88 14.49 28.05
C PRO A 491 0.54 15.66 28.99
N GLU A 492 1.51 16.55 29.22
CA GLU A 492 1.37 17.79 29.99
C GLU A 492 0.39 18.79 29.36
N LYS A 493 0.38 18.93 28.02
CA LYS A 493 -0.61 19.77 27.32
C LYS A 493 -2.01 19.18 27.42
N LYS A 494 -2.16 17.84 27.32
CA LYS A 494 -3.44 17.15 27.55
C LYS A 494 -3.94 17.42 28.97
N ALA A 495 -3.07 17.21 29.96
CA ALA A 495 -3.39 17.44 31.36
C ALA A 495 -3.82 18.90 31.61
N GLN A 496 -3.14 19.88 31.00
CA GLN A 496 -3.52 21.29 31.10
C GLN A 496 -4.87 21.59 30.45
N LEU A 497 -5.11 21.08 29.23
CA LEU A 497 -6.37 21.29 28.49
C LEU A 497 -7.59 20.70 29.21
N LEU A 498 -7.43 19.52 29.83
CA LEU A 498 -8.53 18.81 30.47
C LEU A 498 -8.61 19.03 32.00
N ALA A 499 -7.66 19.75 32.60
CA ALA A 499 -7.51 19.87 34.06
C ALA A 499 -8.81 20.30 34.75
N GLU A 500 -9.47 21.34 34.25
CA GLU A 500 -10.68 21.89 34.86
C GLU A 500 -11.86 20.90 34.78
N THR A 501 -12.01 20.24 33.62
CA THR A 501 -13.07 19.25 33.40
C THR A 501 -12.85 18.04 34.30
N ILE A 502 -11.64 17.47 34.31
CA ILE A 502 -11.29 16.32 35.15
C ILE A 502 -11.44 16.67 36.64
N ALA A 503 -11.04 17.87 37.07
CA ALA A 503 -11.14 18.29 38.46
C ALA A 503 -12.60 18.39 38.92
N GLU A 504 -13.49 18.96 38.09
CA GLU A 504 -14.92 19.04 38.38
C GLU A 504 -15.58 17.66 38.42
N GLU A 505 -15.25 16.78 37.46
CA GLU A 505 -15.75 15.40 37.45
C GLU A 505 -15.29 14.61 38.67
N MET A 506 -14.03 14.77 39.09
CA MET A 506 -13.50 14.14 40.30
C MET A 506 -14.15 14.71 41.56
N ARG A 507 -14.46 16.01 41.61
CA ARG A 507 -15.20 16.62 42.72
C ARG A 507 -16.56 15.95 42.87
N ILE A 508 -17.33 15.84 41.78
CA ILE A 508 -18.64 15.20 41.80
C ILE A 508 -18.54 13.72 42.14
N TYR A 509 -17.59 13.00 41.54
CA TYR A 509 -17.36 11.58 41.83
C TYR A 509 -17.15 11.33 43.34
N ASN A 510 -16.34 12.16 44.00
CA ASN A 510 -16.07 12.05 45.43
C ASN A 510 -17.30 12.36 46.32
N GLU A 511 -18.31 13.05 45.80
CA GLU A 511 -19.58 13.31 46.48
C GLU A 511 -20.58 12.13 46.33
N LEU A 512 -20.32 11.17 45.43
CA LEU A 512 -21.26 10.08 45.15
C LEU A 512 -21.24 8.99 46.23
N PRO A 513 -22.38 8.66 46.86
CA PRO A 513 -22.48 7.52 47.79
C PRO A 513 -22.53 6.17 47.06
N ASN A 514 -22.41 5.08 47.82
CA ASN A 514 -22.61 3.70 47.32
C ASN A 514 -24.10 3.32 47.13
N SER A 515 -24.97 4.31 46.90
CA SER A 515 -26.39 4.12 46.61
C SER A 515 -26.69 4.75 45.26
N TYR A 516 -27.01 3.93 44.25
CA TYR A 516 -27.25 4.43 42.89
C TYR A 516 -28.38 5.46 42.84
N THR A 517 -29.46 5.29 43.62
CA THR A 517 -30.59 6.24 43.66
C THR A 517 -30.18 7.60 44.25
N SER A 518 -29.36 7.59 45.31
CA SER A 518 -28.80 8.82 45.88
C SER A 518 -27.82 9.49 44.91
N SER A 519 -26.98 8.71 44.24
CA SER A 519 -26.06 9.20 43.21
C SER A 519 -26.81 9.82 42.03
N LEU A 520 -27.87 9.19 41.54
CA LEU A 520 -28.76 9.72 40.49
C LEU A 520 -29.38 11.08 40.88
N LYS A 521 -29.80 11.25 42.14
CA LYS A 521 -30.30 12.54 42.65
C LYS A 521 -29.23 13.63 42.64
N ILE A 522 -27.99 13.29 42.98
CA ILE A 522 -26.85 14.22 43.01
C ILE A 522 -26.51 14.65 41.58
N VAL A 523 -26.29 13.70 40.67
CA VAL A 523 -25.84 13.99 39.30
C VAL A 523 -26.90 14.73 38.48
N ARG A 524 -28.19 14.42 38.68
CA ARG A 524 -29.28 15.17 38.02
C ARG A 524 -29.28 16.65 38.44
N LYS A 525 -29.10 16.91 39.75
CA LYS A 525 -29.01 18.28 40.28
C LYS A 525 -27.76 18.99 39.78
N TRP A 526 -26.62 18.29 39.72
CA TRP A 526 -25.38 18.82 39.17
C TRP A 526 -25.53 19.24 37.70
N LYS A 527 -26.15 18.39 36.88
CA LYS A 527 -26.47 18.69 35.47
C LYS A 527 -27.61 19.71 35.29
N LYS A 528 -28.31 20.07 36.37
CA LYS A 528 -29.43 21.03 36.40
C LYS A 528 -30.59 20.64 35.48
N VAL A 529 -30.81 19.34 35.26
CA VAL A 529 -31.87 18.82 34.41
C VAL A 529 -33.12 18.48 35.25
N THR A 530 -34.28 18.92 34.80
CA THR A 530 -35.57 18.57 35.40
C THR A 530 -36.01 17.17 34.99
N TYR A 531 -36.96 16.57 35.71
CA TYR A 531 -37.48 15.26 35.31
C TYR A 531 -38.22 15.30 33.98
N ASN A 532 -38.90 16.42 33.64
CA ASN A 532 -39.58 16.58 32.35
C ASN A 532 -38.57 16.68 31.21
N GLU A 533 -37.54 17.52 31.35
CA GLU A 533 -36.49 17.65 30.31
C GLU A 533 -35.79 16.30 30.09
N LEU A 534 -35.44 15.59 31.16
CA LEU A 534 -34.83 14.26 31.02
C LEU A 534 -35.81 13.26 30.37
N ALA A 535 -37.10 13.31 30.71
CA ALA A 535 -38.14 12.46 30.12
C ALA A 535 -38.30 12.69 28.62
N ASP A 536 -38.30 13.96 28.20
CA ASP A 536 -38.39 14.35 26.79
C ASP A 536 -37.13 13.90 26.03
N GLU A 537 -35.94 14.14 26.59
CA GLU A 537 -34.65 13.77 25.98
C GLU A 537 -34.52 12.24 25.78
N ILE A 538 -34.83 11.47 26.82
CA ILE A 538 -34.68 10.01 26.78
C ILE A 538 -35.93 9.27 26.29
N MET A 539 -37.03 9.99 25.99
CA MET A 539 -38.32 9.45 25.54
C MET A 539 -38.95 8.44 26.50
N VAL A 540 -38.75 8.63 27.81
CA VAL A 540 -39.32 7.78 28.87
C VAL A 540 -40.31 8.60 29.70
N ASN A 541 -41.39 7.98 30.16
CA ASN A 541 -42.37 8.66 31.01
C ASN A 541 -41.70 9.27 32.26
N GLU A 542 -41.94 10.57 32.50
CA GLU A 542 -41.40 11.31 33.65
C GLU A 542 -41.60 10.59 34.98
N ARG A 543 -42.79 9.98 35.18
CA ARG A 543 -43.14 9.30 36.42
C ARG A 543 -42.27 8.07 36.65
N THR A 544 -41.90 7.35 35.59
CA THR A 544 -41.00 6.20 35.65
C THR A 544 -39.60 6.65 36.08
N ILE A 545 -39.07 7.71 35.45
CA ILE A 545 -37.76 8.28 35.83
C ILE A 545 -37.77 8.72 37.29
N ARG A 546 -38.83 9.41 37.72
CA ARG A 546 -38.98 9.86 39.10
C ARG A 546 -38.98 8.70 40.09
N ARG A 547 -39.71 7.62 39.80
CA ARG A 547 -39.78 6.41 40.64
C ARG A 547 -38.42 5.73 40.76
N ILE A 548 -37.69 5.57 39.66
CA ILE A 548 -36.34 5.00 39.65
C ILE A 548 -35.39 5.85 40.48
N VAL A 549 -35.31 7.16 40.20
CA VAL A 549 -34.42 8.08 40.91
C VAL A 549 -34.75 8.16 42.40
N ASN A 550 -36.03 8.03 42.78
CA ASN A 550 -36.47 8.05 44.18
C ASN A 550 -36.30 6.71 44.92
N GLY A 551 -36.03 5.61 44.21
CA GLY A 551 -35.97 4.26 44.77
C GLY A 551 -37.34 3.63 45.04
N GLU A 552 -38.40 4.13 44.40
CA GLU A 552 -39.74 3.55 44.45
C GLU A 552 -39.83 2.28 43.59
N GLU A 553 -39.03 2.19 42.53
CA GLU A 553 -38.83 0.98 41.71
C GLU A 553 -37.37 0.87 41.25
N PRO A 554 -36.81 -0.34 41.06
CA PRO A 554 -35.40 -0.49 40.72
C PRO A 554 -35.09 -0.09 39.27
N GLY A 555 -36.06 -0.16 38.36
CA GLY A 555 -35.86 0.06 36.92
C GLY A 555 -35.29 -1.17 36.21
N SER A 556 -34.42 -0.93 35.22
CA SER A 556 -33.67 -1.95 34.47
C SER A 556 -32.29 -1.42 34.10
N ILE A 557 -31.39 -2.29 33.61
CA ILE A 557 -30.09 -1.84 33.07
C ILE A 557 -30.29 -0.79 31.97
N ASN A 558 -31.18 -1.03 31.01
CA ASN A 558 -31.47 -0.09 29.92
C ASN A 558 -31.95 1.27 30.46
N SER A 559 -32.82 1.27 31.48
CA SER A 559 -33.31 2.51 32.10
C SER A 559 -32.19 3.30 32.80
N ILE A 560 -31.26 2.62 33.48
CA ILE A 560 -30.12 3.29 34.13
C ILE A 560 -29.14 3.83 33.08
N VAL A 561 -28.82 3.04 32.05
CA VAL A 561 -27.98 3.47 30.93
C VAL A 561 -28.57 4.70 30.25
N LEU A 562 -29.87 4.68 29.93
CA LEU A 562 -30.61 5.82 29.38
C LEU A 562 -30.51 7.08 30.23
N ILE A 563 -30.74 6.95 31.54
CA ILE A 563 -30.64 8.10 32.45
C ILE A 563 -29.21 8.65 32.49
N CYS A 564 -28.18 7.78 32.50
CA CYS A 564 -26.79 8.20 32.46
C CYS A 564 -26.43 8.92 31.16
N LEU A 565 -26.87 8.42 30.01
CA LEU A 565 -26.62 9.01 28.70
C LEU A 565 -27.40 10.32 28.50
N GLY A 566 -28.67 10.37 28.87
CA GLY A 566 -29.49 11.59 28.78
C GLY A 566 -29.06 12.71 29.74
N LEU A 567 -28.29 12.37 30.77
CA LEU A 567 -27.62 13.36 31.64
C LEU A 567 -26.20 13.70 31.16
N HIS A 568 -25.73 13.09 30.07
CA HIS A 568 -24.37 13.19 29.56
C HIS A 568 -23.32 12.98 30.66
N LEU A 569 -23.48 11.89 31.43
CA LEU A 569 -22.58 11.60 32.55
C LEU A 569 -21.24 11.05 32.07
N PRO A 570 -20.12 11.59 32.57
CA PRO A 570 -18.78 11.06 32.26
C PRO A 570 -18.62 9.60 32.69
N PRO A 571 -17.73 8.82 32.05
CA PRO A 571 -17.66 7.36 32.21
C PRO A 571 -17.42 6.91 33.65
N LYS A 572 -16.58 7.62 34.42
CA LYS A 572 -16.32 7.29 35.83
C LYS A 572 -17.58 7.40 36.70
N ILE A 573 -18.41 8.41 36.43
CA ILE A 573 -19.63 8.69 37.19
C ILE A 573 -20.73 7.68 36.81
N SER A 574 -20.93 7.43 35.51
CA SER A 574 -21.91 6.45 35.05
C SER A 574 -21.56 5.04 35.52
N ASN A 575 -20.28 4.64 35.46
CA ASN A 575 -19.81 3.36 35.95
C ASN A 575 -20.00 3.19 37.46
N HIS A 576 -19.79 4.25 38.25
CA HIS A 576 -20.08 4.23 39.70
C HIS A 576 -21.57 3.99 39.97
N ILE A 577 -22.45 4.67 39.22
CA ILE A 577 -23.91 4.49 39.37
C ILE A 577 -24.32 3.07 39.00
N ILE A 578 -23.88 2.55 37.86
CA ILE A 578 -24.23 1.21 37.38
C ILE A 578 -23.70 0.13 38.35
N SER A 579 -22.44 0.24 38.79
CA SER A 579 -21.81 -0.74 39.69
C SER A 579 -22.45 -0.79 41.09
N ASN A 580 -23.10 0.30 41.53
CA ASN A 580 -23.86 0.34 42.78
C ASN A 580 -25.37 0.11 42.58
N SER A 581 -25.80 -0.24 41.36
CA SER A 581 -27.17 -0.61 41.03
C SER A 581 -27.38 -2.13 41.14
N PRO A 582 -28.62 -2.64 41.16
CA PRO A 582 -28.88 -4.08 41.13
C PRO A 582 -28.64 -4.72 39.76
N PHE A 583 -28.17 -3.96 38.77
CA PHE A 583 -27.94 -4.42 37.40
C PHE A 583 -26.49 -4.27 36.98
N SER A 584 -26.06 -5.09 36.02
CA SER A 584 -24.72 -5.05 35.45
C SER A 584 -24.77 -5.20 33.93
N LEU A 585 -23.74 -4.68 33.25
CA LEU A 585 -23.54 -4.94 31.84
C LEU A 585 -23.02 -6.39 31.66
N ASN A 586 -23.64 -7.13 30.73
CA ASN A 586 -23.27 -8.50 30.40
C ASN A 586 -22.59 -8.48 29.04
N PHE A 587 -21.26 -8.59 29.01
CA PHE A 587 -20.49 -8.55 27.76
C PHE A 587 -20.67 -9.78 26.86
N ASN A 588 -21.48 -10.77 27.25
CA ASN A 588 -21.99 -11.78 26.33
C ASN A 588 -23.21 -11.30 25.52
N ASN A 589 -23.81 -10.16 25.89
CA ASN A 589 -24.89 -9.52 25.15
C ASN A 589 -24.31 -8.40 24.27
N ASN A 590 -24.49 -8.53 22.94
CA ASN A 590 -24.01 -7.54 21.97
C ASN A 590 -24.53 -6.12 22.25
N SER A 591 -25.79 -5.97 22.65
CA SER A 591 -26.35 -4.65 23.00
C SER A 591 -25.61 -4.01 24.17
N HIS A 592 -25.18 -4.81 25.17
CA HIS A 592 -24.48 -4.27 26.33
C HIS A 592 -23.04 -3.87 26.01
N ILE A 593 -22.40 -4.51 25.01
CA ILE A 593 -21.10 -4.05 24.48
C ILE A 593 -21.26 -2.63 23.89
N TRP A 594 -22.31 -2.41 23.09
CA TRP A 594 -22.58 -1.10 22.51
C TRP A 594 -23.06 -0.06 23.52
N TYR A 595 -23.76 -0.47 24.59
CA TYR A 595 -24.10 0.41 25.71
C TYR A 595 -22.85 0.88 26.45
N ASP A 596 -21.90 -0.02 26.72
CA ASP A 596 -20.61 0.31 27.32
C ASP A 596 -19.81 1.29 26.45
N PHE A 597 -19.76 1.02 25.13
CA PHE A 597 -19.14 1.90 24.16
C PHE A 597 -19.80 3.29 24.15
N ALA A 598 -21.13 3.36 24.17
CA ALA A 598 -21.86 4.62 24.21
C ALA A 598 -21.60 5.41 25.50
N LEU A 599 -21.65 4.74 26.66
CA LEU A 599 -21.36 5.33 27.97
C LEU A 599 -19.93 5.86 28.08
N THR A 600 -19.00 5.24 27.36
CA THR A 600 -17.58 5.61 27.44
C THR A 600 -17.20 6.68 26.41
N HIS A 601 -17.67 6.54 25.17
CA HIS A 601 -17.16 7.31 24.03
C HIS A 601 -18.19 8.20 23.35
N LEU A 602 -19.49 8.01 23.61
CA LEU A 602 -20.57 8.77 23.00
C LEU A 602 -21.36 9.60 24.01
N TYR A 603 -21.04 9.54 25.31
CA TYR A 603 -21.80 10.19 26.38
C TYR A 603 -22.08 11.71 26.19
N PRO A 604 -21.23 12.51 25.50
CA PRO A 604 -21.54 13.93 25.27
C PRO A 604 -22.46 14.17 24.06
N LYS A 605 -22.74 13.14 23.25
CA LYS A 605 -23.59 13.23 22.06
C LYS A 605 -25.06 13.31 22.46
N SER A 606 -25.88 13.84 21.55
CA SER A 606 -27.34 13.86 21.71
C SER A 606 -27.91 12.44 21.78
N MET A 607 -29.07 12.27 22.44
CA MET A 607 -29.70 10.96 22.51
C MET A 607 -30.10 10.42 21.14
N ASP A 608 -30.47 11.28 20.19
CA ASP A 608 -30.81 10.87 18.83
C ASP A 608 -29.60 10.31 18.06
N GLU A 609 -28.41 10.93 18.21
CA GLU A 609 -27.17 10.38 17.66
C GLU A 609 -26.84 9.00 18.25
N ILE A 610 -27.00 8.86 19.57
CA ILE A 610 -26.71 7.60 20.26
C ILE A 610 -27.68 6.51 19.83
N ARG A 611 -28.99 6.78 19.78
CA ARG A 611 -29.99 5.81 19.31
C ARG A 611 -29.72 5.36 17.89
N LYS A 612 -29.42 6.30 16.99
CA LYS A 612 -29.07 5.99 15.61
C LYS A 612 -27.83 5.09 15.54
N PHE A 613 -26.79 5.41 16.31
CA PHE A 613 -25.58 4.60 16.40
C PHE A 613 -25.88 3.18 16.89
N LEU A 614 -26.64 3.03 17.99
CA LEU A 614 -27.01 1.73 18.54
C LEU A 614 -27.81 0.89 17.54
N GLN A 615 -28.76 1.52 16.84
CA GLN A 615 -29.58 0.85 15.82
C GLN A 615 -28.75 0.35 14.64
N GLU A 616 -27.80 1.14 14.16
CA GLU A 616 -26.91 0.75 13.04
C GLU A 616 -26.02 -0.45 13.38
N HIS A 617 -25.70 -0.65 14.66
CA HIS A 617 -24.88 -1.77 15.13
C HIS A 617 -25.71 -2.92 15.71
N GLY A 618 -27.02 -2.92 15.46
CA GLY A 618 -27.93 -4.01 15.85
C GLY A 618 -28.12 -4.15 17.36
N ALA A 619 -27.81 -3.12 18.15
CA ALA A 619 -28.13 -3.08 19.57
C ALA A 619 -29.63 -2.82 19.78
N GLU A 620 -30.16 -3.32 20.89
CA GLU A 620 -31.53 -3.00 21.29
C GLU A 620 -31.70 -1.48 21.45
N PRO A 621 -32.81 -0.90 20.96
CA PRO A 621 -33.06 0.53 21.12
C PRO A 621 -33.14 0.92 22.59
N LEU A 622 -32.42 1.99 22.94
CA LEU A 622 -32.55 2.69 24.21
C LEU A 622 -33.61 3.81 24.11
#